data_AF-A0A1W9W7G6-F1
#
_entry.id   AF-A0A1W9W7G6-F1
#
_cell.length_a   1.000
_cell.length_b   1.000
_cell.length_c   1.000
_cell.angle_alpha   90.00
_cell.angle_beta   90.00
_cell.angle_gamma   90.00
#
_symmetry.space_group_name_H-M   'P 1'
#
loop_
_entity.id
_entity.type
_entity.pdbx_description
1 polymer ?
#
loop_
_entity_poly.entity_id
_entity_poly.type
_entity_poly.pdbx_seq_one_letter_code
_entity_poly.pdbx_strand_id
1 'polypeptide(L)'
;MPYPMWNIMMNKRKLKITTESLWYIQTYIRLVHKHIGPNECGGFLAGEPGSDIVDMALLAPHQTVTPSSVTIDAQGVLAAGREIQKHGKQAKGWWHSHGQLPVFHSSTDDTNTEHILSQIELYLKTFGDMGQIQFSIKHT
;
A
#
# COMPACT_ATOMS: atom_id res chain seq x y z
N MET A 1 -2.27 -1.44 36.12
CA MET A 1 -1.20 -2.18 35.40
C MET A 1 -0.82 -1.36 34.19
N PRO A 2 0.41 -0.82 34.09
CA PRO A 2 0.83 -0.08 32.90
C PRO A 2 1.20 -1.07 31.78
N TYR A 3 0.75 -0.81 30.56
CA TYR A 3 1.13 -1.58 29.38
C TYR A 3 2.66 -1.47 29.15
N PRO A 4 3.34 -2.56 28.76
CA PRO A 4 4.75 -2.49 28.41
C PRO A 4 4.91 -1.63 27.15
N MET A 5 5.62 -0.51 27.29
CA MET A 5 6.14 0.25 26.14
C MET A 5 7.13 -0.65 25.41
N TRP A 6 6.70 -1.22 24.30
CA TRP A 6 7.60 -1.81 23.33
C TRP A 6 8.41 -0.67 22.72
N ASN A 7 9.66 -0.50 23.17
CA ASN A 7 10.69 0.22 22.42
C ASN A 7 10.94 -0.58 21.13
N ILE A 8 10.07 -0.41 20.14
CA ILE A 8 10.32 -0.85 18.77
C ILE A 8 11.43 0.08 18.27
N MET A 9 12.69 -0.38 18.37
CA MET A 9 13.78 0.22 17.61
C MET A 9 13.42 0.09 16.13
N MET A 10 12.81 1.14 15.57
CA MET A 10 12.55 1.28 14.14
C MET A 10 13.91 1.33 13.45
N ASN A 11 14.41 0.17 13.03
CA ASN A 11 15.61 0.07 12.22
C ASN A 11 15.34 0.83 10.92
N LYS A 12 15.91 2.04 10.78
CA LYS A 12 15.71 2.93 9.63
C LYS A 12 16.27 2.26 8.38
N ARG A 13 15.46 1.44 7.70
CA ARG A 13 15.82 0.86 6.41
C ARG A 13 15.75 1.96 5.35
N LYS A 14 16.83 2.14 4.60
CA LYS A 14 16.83 2.98 3.41
C LYS A 14 16.29 2.15 2.25
N LEU A 15 15.22 2.61 1.61
CA LEU A 15 14.73 2.04 0.36
C LEU A 15 15.27 2.85 -0.82
N LYS A 16 15.60 2.17 -1.91
CA LYS A 16 15.98 2.81 -3.19
C LYS A 16 14.86 2.55 -4.19
N ILE A 17 14.26 3.60 -4.74
CA ILE A 17 13.24 3.44 -5.78
C ILE A 17 13.86 3.58 -7.17
N THR A 18 13.50 2.67 -8.08
CA THR A 18 13.88 2.78 -9.50
C THR A 18 13.23 4.01 -10.14
N THR A 19 13.88 4.55 -11.17
CA THR A 19 13.36 5.70 -11.92
C THR A 19 12.01 5.36 -12.53
N GLU A 20 11.84 4.17 -13.08
CA GLU A 20 10.61 3.69 -13.69
C GLU A 20 9.46 3.65 -12.69
N SER A 21 9.68 3.12 -11.49
CA SER A 21 8.66 3.08 -10.43
C SER A 21 8.29 4.47 -9.95
N LEU A 22 9.26 5.37 -9.80
CA LEU A 22 9.00 6.75 -9.42
C LEU A 22 8.19 7.49 -10.51
N TRP A 23 8.55 7.29 -11.77
CA TRP A 23 7.83 7.85 -12.92
C TRP A 23 6.39 7.34 -13.01
N TYR A 24 6.18 6.05 -12.76
CA TYR A 24 4.85 5.45 -12.67
C TYR A 24 4.01 6.21 -11.63
N ILE A 25 4.49 6.31 -10.39
CA ILE A 25 3.80 7.01 -9.29
C ILE A 25 3.46 8.45 -9.69
N GLN A 26 4.44 9.22 -10.15
CA GLN A 26 4.25 10.62 -10.53
C GLN A 26 3.24 10.78 -11.68
N THR A 27 3.24 9.84 -12.64
CA THR A 27 2.29 9.85 -13.75
C THR A 27 0.87 9.65 -13.25
N TYR A 28 0.64 8.69 -12.34
CA TYR A 28 -0.69 8.48 -11.76
C TYR A 28 -1.18 9.69 -10.97
N ILE A 29 -0.33 10.27 -10.13
CA ILE A 29 -0.69 11.47 -9.36
C ILE A 29 -1.13 12.60 -10.30
N ARG A 30 -0.39 12.82 -11.38
CA ARG A 30 -0.73 13.84 -12.40
C ARG A 30 -2.06 13.53 -13.09
N LEU A 31 -2.35 12.26 -13.38
CA LEU A 31 -3.62 11.86 -13.99
C LEU A 31 -4.80 12.07 -13.05
N VAL A 32 -4.68 11.68 -11.77
CA VAL A 32 -5.71 11.94 -10.74
C VAL A 32 -5.96 13.43 -10.62
N HIS A 33 -4.90 14.23 -10.47
CA HIS A 33 -5.00 15.69 -10.40
C HIS A 33 -5.70 16.30 -11.61
N LYS A 34 -5.40 15.80 -12.81
CA LYS A 34 -5.95 16.32 -14.06
C LYS A 34 -7.43 15.96 -14.25
N HIS A 35 -7.85 14.75 -13.86
CA HIS A 35 -9.17 14.21 -14.24
C HIS A 35 -10.17 14.14 -13.09
N ILE A 36 -9.71 14.08 -11.85
CA ILE A 36 -10.54 13.91 -10.66
C ILE A 36 -10.46 15.16 -9.76
N GLY A 37 -9.37 15.92 -9.87
CA GLY A 37 -9.08 17.07 -9.00
C GLY A 37 -7.93 16.76 -8.05
N PRO A 38 -7.58 17.66 -7.12
CA PRO A 38 -6.42 17.54 -6.24
C PRO A 38 -6.63 16.52 -5.11
N ASN A 39 -7.23 15.37 -5.43
CA ASN A 39 -7.47 14.28 -4.50
C ASN A 39 -6.17 13.52 -4.23
N GLU A 40 -6.04 13.00 -3.02
CA GLU A 40 -5.04 11.99 -2.70
C GLU A 40 -5.29 10.73 -3.54
N CYS A 41 -4.22 9.97 -3.78
CA CYS A 41 -4.29 8.63 -4.33
C CYS A 41 -3.11 7.85 -3.80
N GLY A 42 -3.22 6.53 -3.73
CA GLY A 42 -2.16 5.73 -3.15
C GLY A 42 -2.04 4.33 -3.71
N GLY A 43 -1.06 3.62 -3.19
CA GLY A 43 -0.73 2.29 -3.65
C GLY A 43 0.45 1.67 -2.93
N PHE A 44 1.02 0.64 -3.55
CA PHE A 44 2.00 -0.23 -2.91
C PHE A 44 3.34 -0.18 -3.64
N LEU A 45 4.40 -0.35 -2.86
CA LEU A 45 5.78 -0.45 -3.33
C LEU A 45 6.25 -1.89 -3.14
N ALA A 46 6.87 -2.46 -4.15
CA ALA A 46 7.37 -3.83 -4.12
C ALA A 46 8.75 -3.94 -4.78
N GLY A 47 9.46 -5.01 -4.42
CA GLY A 47 10.77 -5.33 -4.94
C GLY A 47 11.16 -6.75 -4.63
N GLU A 48 12.31 -7.19 -5.14
CA GLU A 48 12.81 -8.54 -4.90
C GLU A 48 12.89 -8.89 -3.41
N PRO A 49 12.55 -10.13 -3.00
CA PRO A 49 12.74 -10.58 -1.62
C PRO A 49 14.18 -10.34 -1.14
N GLY A 50 14.34 -9.80 0.07
CA GLY A 50 15.67 -9.48 0.64
C GLY A 50 16.36 -8.23 0.07
N SER A 51 15.86 -7.64 -1.02
CA SER A 51 16.39 -6.39 -1.60
C SER A 51 15.90 -5.13 -0.88
N ASP A 52 16.71 -4.07 -0.89
CA ASP A 52 16.36 -2.71 -0.50
C ASP A 52 15.85 -1.85 -1.70
N ILE A 53 15.77 -2.46 -2.88
CA ILE A 53 15.33 -1.81 -4.12
C ILE A 53 13.82 -2.02 -4.31
N VAL A 54 13.12 -0.92 -4.57
CA VAL A 54 11.74 -0.87 -5.07
C VAL A 54 11.79 -0.74 -6.58
N ASP A 55 11.51 -1.83 -7.27
CA ASP A 55 11.46 -1.90 -8.75
C ASP A 55 10.05 -2.02 -9.30
N MET A 56 9.05 -2.06 -8.42
CA MET A 56 7.64 -2.11 -8.78
C MET A 56 6.83 -1.14 -7.92
N ALA A 57 6.01 -0.32 -8.57
CA ALA A 57 4.98 0.49 -7.93
C ALA A 57 3.62 0.10 -8.50
N LEU A 58 2.62 -0.01 -7.63
CA LEU A 58 1.25 -0.31 -7.99
C LEU A 58 0.35 0.81 -7.50
N LEU A 59 -0.66 1.16 -8.29
CA LEU A 59 -1.81 1.92 -7.81
C LEU A 59 -2.76 0.92 -7.14
N ALA A 60 -3.21 1.21 -5.92
CA ALA A 60 -4.20 0.35 -5.27
C ALA A 60 -5.54 0.42 -6.04
N PRO A 61 -6.19 -0.70 -6.38
CA PRO A 61 -7.58 -0.63 -6.82
C PRO A 61 -8.48 -0.37 -5.61
N HIS A 62 -9.76 -0.05 -5.85
CA HIS A 62 -10.76 0.14 -4.79
C HIS A 62 -10.39 1.20 -3.75
N GLN A 63 -10.03 2.39 -4.22
CA GLN A 63 -9.74 3.54 -3.38
C GLN A 63 -10.98 4.44 -3.26
N THR A 64 -11.25 4.92 -2.05
CA THR A 64 -12.04 6.14 -1.85
C THR A 64 -11.07 7.28 -1.59
N VAL A 65 -11.17 8.33 -2.40
CA VAL A 65 -10.21 9.43 -2.40
C VAL A 65 -10.90 10.77 -2.15
N THR A 66 -10.24 11.61 -1.37
CA THR A 66 -10.62 13.00 -1.11
C THR A 66 -9.37 13.90 -1.24
N PRO A 67 -9.50 15.23 -1.20
CA PRO A 67 -8.35 16.13 -1.18
C PRO A 67 -7.36 15.93 -0.03
N SER A 68 -7.76 15.23 1.04
CA SER A 68 -6.97 15.09 2.28
C SER A 68 -6.97 13.66 2.84
N SER A 69 -7.40 12.68 2.06
CA SER A 69 -7.34 11.28 2.46
C SER A 69 -7.47 10.32 1.28
N VAL A 70 -6.78 9.20 1.39
CA VAL A 70 -7.01 8.00 0.59
C VAL A 70 -7.32 6.83 1.53
N THR A 71 -8.37 6.08 1.21
CA THR A 71 -8.71 4.82 1.89
C THR A 71 -8.76 3.70 0.88
N ILE A 72 -7.99 2.64 1.12
CA ILE A 72 -7.96 1.42 0.31
C ILE A 72 -8.69 0.35 1.10
N ASP A 73 -9.72 -0.25 0.51
CA ASP A 73 -10.44 -1.34 1.19
C ASP A 73 -9.65 -2.66 1.18
N ALA A 74 -10.16 -3.66 1.91
CA ALA A 74 -9.51 -4.97 1.99
C ALA A 74 -9.39 -5.67 0.62
N GLN A 75 -10.33 -5.44 -0.30
CA GLN A 75 -10.25 -6.01 -1.65
C GLN A 75 -9.13 -5.37 -2.46
N GLY A 76 -8.94 -4.05 -2.32
CA GLY A 76 -7.83 -3.29 -2.90
C GLY A 76 -6.47 -3.80 -2.42
N VAL A 77 -6.34 -4.02 -1.11
CA VAL A 77 -5.12 -4.59 -0.51
C VAL A 77 -4.86 -6.00 -1.06
N LEU A 78 -5.88 -6.87 -1.11
CA LEU A 78 -5.74 -8.25 -1.59
C LEU A 78 -5.40 -8.31 -3.09
N ALA A 79 -6.00 -7.46 -3.90
CA ALA A 79 -5.71 -7.38 -5.33
C ALA A 79 -4.26 -6.94 -5.57
N ALA A 80 -3.79 -5.91 -4.86
CA ALA A 80 -2.41 -5.47 -4.95
C ALA A 80 -1.44 -6.54 -4.46
N GLY A 81 -1.72 -7.19 -3.32
CA GLY A 81 -0.88 -8.26 -2.79
C GLY A 81 -0.76 -9.45 -3.75
N ARG A 82 -1.86 -9.86 -4.40
CA ARG A 82 -1.84 -10.90 -5.43
C ARG A 82 -1.03 -10.50 -6.66
N GLU A 83 -1.14 -9.25 -7.10
CA GLU A 83 -0.33 -8.76 -8.22
C GLU A 83 1.15 -8.77 -7.84
N ILE A 84 1.53 -8.28 -6.66
CA ILE A 84 2.91 -8.33 -6.16
C ILE A 84 3.45 -9.78 -6.16
N GLN A 85 2.67 -10.74 -5.66
CA GLN A 85 3.06 -12.16 -5.64
C GLN A 85 3.19 -12.76 -7.03
N LYS A 86 2.30 -12.41 -7.96
CA LYS A 86 2.34 -12.88 -9.35
C LYS A 86 3.64 -12.49 -10.05
N HIS A 87 4.26 -11.38 -9.66
CA HIS A 87 5.57 -10.95 -10.14
C HIS A 87 6.74 -11.47 -9.31
N GLY A 88 6.50 -12.36 -8.34
CA GLY A 88 7.53 -12.90 -7.44
C GLY A 88 8.13 -11.86 -6.48
N LYS A 89 7.48 -10.71 -6.31
CA LYS A 89 7.99 -9.59 -5.50
C LYS A 89 7.50 -9.68 -4.05
N GLN A 90 8.15 -8.91 -3.19
CA GLN A 90 7.76 -8.68 -1.80
C GLN A 90 7.33 -7.22 -1.62
N ALA A 91 6.26 -6.99 -0.87
CA ALA A 91 5.85 -5.63 -0.47
C ALA A 91 6.97 -4.99 0.38
N LYS A 92 7.35 -3.76 0.01
CA LYS A 92 8.39 -2.95 0.69
C LYS A 92 7.81 -1.73 1.38
N GLY A 93 6.63 -1.29 0.98
CA GLY A 93 5.93 -0.17 1.60
C GLY A 93 4.66 0.18 0.84
N TRP A 94 4.16 1.38 1.14
CA TRP A 94 3.04 2.00 0.46
C TRP A 94 3.41 3.45 0.12
N TRP A 95 2.67 4.04 -0.79
CA TRP A 95 2.83 5.44 -1.19
C TRP A 95 1.45 6.08 -1.28
N HIS A 96 1.39 7.39 -1.06
CA HIS A 96 0.23 8.20 -1.40
C HIS A 96 0.66 9.62 -1.77
N SER A 97 -0.24 10.34 -2.46
CA SER A 97 -0.12 11.77 -2.72
C SER A 97 -0.91 12.59 -1.70
N HIS A 98 -0.51 13.84 -1.53
CA HIS A 98 -1.07 14.79 -0.57
C HIS A 98 -2.00 15.83 -1.23
N GLY A 99 -2.49 15.56 -2.45
CA GLY A 99 -3.25 16.54 -3.22
C GLY A 99 -2.44 17.83 -3.43
N GLN A 100 -2.89 18.92 -2.80
CA GLN A 100 -2.19 20.22 -2.80
C GLN A 100 -1.33 20.50 -1.56
N LEU A 101 -1.36 19.62 -0.56
CA LEU A 101 -0.61 19.79 0.67
C LEU A 101 0.89 19.46 0.46
N PRO A 102 1.78 20.04 1.29
CA PRO A 102 3.19 19.66 1.28
C PRO A 102 3.36 18.20 1.71
N VAL A 103 4.55 17.64 1.45
CA VAL A 103 4.90 16.27 1.88
C VAL A 103 5.18 16.25 3.38
N PHE A 104 4.42 15.45 4.13
CA PHE A 104 4.64 15.15 5.55
C PHE A 104 4.02 13.78 5.87
N HIS A 105 4.18 13.29 7.10
CA HIS A 105 3.39 12.15 7.60
C HIS A 105 2.37 12.66 8.61
N SER A 106 1.11 12.35 8.40
CA SER A 106 0.06 12.52 9.40
C SER A 106 0.14 11.42 10.46
N SER A 107 -0.56 11.60 11.59
CA SER A 107 -0.68 10.56 12.61
C SER A 107 -1.30 9.26 12.07
N THR A 108 -2.16 9.37 11.06
CA THR A 108 -2.73 8.22 10.36
C THR A 108 -1.68 7.50 9.51
N ASP A 109 -0.78 8.25 8.88
CA ASP A 109 0.31 7.68 8.06
C ASP A 109 1.34 6.97 8.94
N ASP A 110 1.64 7.52 10.12
CA ASP A 110 2.51 6.88 11.11
C ASP A 110 1.93 5.53 11.55
N THR A 111 0.64 5.52 11.94
CA THR A 111 -0.08 4.30 12.34
C THR A 111 -0.10 3.27 11.21
N ASN A 112 -0.36 3.71 9.99
CA ASN A 112 -0.40 2.84 8.81
C ASN A 112 0.99 2.24 8.49
N THR A 113 2.06 3.02 8.66
CA THR A 113 3.43 2.56 8.42
C THR A 113 3.81 1.40 9.33
N GLU A 114 3.34 1.41 10.57
CA GLU A 114 3.56 0.32 11.53
C GLU A 114 2.79 -0.96 11.16
N HIS A 115 1.58 -0.82 10.62
CA HIS A 115 0.66 -1.95 10.44
C HIS A 115 0.63 -2.53 9.04
N ILE A 116 0.64 -1.71 7.98
CA ILE A 116 0.34 -2.13 6.60
C ILE A 116 1.28 -3.24 6.11
N LEU A 117 2.59 -3.12 6.35
CA LEU A 117 3.56 -4.12 5.90
C LEU A 117 3.32 -5.49 6.52
N SER A 118 3.08 -5.50 7.83
CA SER A 118 2.77 -6.73 8.56
C SER A 118 1.44 -7.34 8.11
N GLN A 119 0.45 -6.49 7.80
CA GLN A 119 -0.86 -6.94 7.38
C GLN A 119 -0.85 -7.52 5.97
N ILE A 120 -0.15 -6.93 5.01
CA ILE A 120 -0.07 -7.50 3.64
C ILE A 120 0.54 -8.90 3.68
N GLU A 121 1.68 -9.07 4.35
CA GLU A 121 2.33 -10.38 4.43
C GLU A 121 1.49 -11.40 5.21
N LEU A 122 0.89 -10.99 6.33
CA LEU A 122 0.03 -11.87 7.13
C LEU A 122 -1.22 -12.27 6.36
N TYR A 123 -1.88 -11.32 5.68
CA TYR A 123 -3.09 -11.59 4.89
C TYR A 123 -2.78 -12.48 3.69
N LEU A 124 -1.66 -12.26 2.99
CA LEU A 124 -1.26 -13.10 1.88
C LEU A 124 -0.91 -14.53 2.32
N LYS A 125 -0.28 -14.69 3.49
CA LYS A 125 -0.03 -16.04 4.06
C LYS A 125 -1.31 -16.73 4.52
N THR A 126 -2.25 -15.96 5.08
CA THR A 126 -3.50 -16.52 5.64
C THR A 126 -4.53 -16.83 4.56
N PHE A 127 -4.63 -15.98 3.52
CA PHE A 127 -5.71 -16.01 2.54
C PHE A 127 -5.22 -16.24 1.10
N GLY A 128 -3.91 -16.17 0.82
CA GLY A 128 -3.35 -16.36 -0.53
C GLY A 128 -3.48 -17.79 -1.05
N ASP A 129 -3.48 -18.79 -0.16
CA ASP A 129 -3.67 -20.21 -0.49
C ASP A 129 -5.15 -20.63 -0.55
N MET A 130 -6.08 -19.77 -0.11
CA MET A 130 -7.50 -20.04 -0.28
C MET A 130 -7.92 -19.62 -1.69
N GLY A 131 -7.68 -20.52 -2.65
CA GLY A 131 -8.28 -20.47 -3.98
C GLY A 131 -9.76 -20.13 -3.89
N GLN A 132 -10.24 -19.27 -4.80
CA GLN A 132 -11.56 -18.63 -4.81
C GLN A 132 -12.66 -19.45 -4.10
N ILE A 133 -12.90 -19.15 -2.82
CA ILE A 133 -14.09 -19.66 -2.14
C ILE A 133 -15.28 -18.85 -2.69
N GLN A 134 -15.98 -19.42 -3.66
CA GLN A 134 -17.30 -18.93 -4.06
C GLN A 134 -18.25 -19.04 -2.85
N PHE A 135 -18.58 -17.91 -2.25
CA PHE A 135 -19.70 -17.87 -1.31
C PHE A 135 -21.01 -17.87 -2.12
N SER A 136 -21.64 -19.05 -2.22
CA SER A 136 -23.04 -19.16 -2.63
C SER A 136 -23.91 -18.72 -1.46
N ILE A 137 -24.35 -17.46 -1.47
CA ILE A 137 -25.44 -17.02 -0.59
C ILE A 137 -26.74 -17.58 -1.17
N LYS A 138 -27.29 -18.63 -0.54
CA LYS A 138 -28.67 -19.03 -0.79
C LYS A 138 -29.57 -18.03 -0.08
N HIS A 139 -30.30 -17.23 -0.84
CA HIS A 139 -31.46 -16.53 -0.32
C HIS A 139 -32.54 -17.56 -0.01
N THR A 140 -32.82 -17.75 1.28
CA THR A 140 -34.08 -18.32 1.77
C THR A 140 -35.12 -17.23 1.86
#